data_AF-A0A5E4X1H6-F1
#
_entry.id   AF-A0A5E4X1H6-F1
#
_cell.length_a   1.000
_cell.length_b   1.000
_cell.length_c   1.000
_cell.angle_alpha   90.00
_cell.angle_beta   90.00
_cell.angle_gamma   90.00
#
_symmetry.space_group_name_H-M   'P 1'
#
loop_
_entity.id
_entity.type
_entity.pdbx_description
1 polymer ?
#
loop_
_entity_poly.entity_id
_entity_poly.type
_entity_poly.pdbx_seq_one_letter_code
_entity_poly.pdbx_strand_id
1 'polypeptide(L)'
;MNLKSLQRRFPRIQPIEITPGNTELIHDDRLFCEFDVTQIQPLNAGNWAAQVVGAMDFARPTQMLAVISDVIESNPDYTAGDNYGIVVSYERFHIEIPFGPDLDELRSSPDDYINLMNLLCLIYYEIRLDAYFRLDGLGRFLREDEEKQLPDWAFMPMADNTLELLINAVRGRQYIPLQQGIGITSPGKPMKFYTSGAAHFTDHPGLGTVPGGMRFIDLSTWDGEFHNYTEDELGTIE
;
A
#
# COMPACT_ATOMS: atom_id res chain seq x y z
N MET A 1 -23.40 -0.04 0.78
CA MET A 1 -22.99 -1.41 1.19
C MET A 1 -22.23 -1.29 2.50
N ASN A 2 -22.46 -2.11 3.53
CA ASN A 2 -21.78 -1.93 4.83
C ASN A 2 -20.47 -2.76 4.90
N LEU A 3 -19.47 -2.31 5.67
CA LEU A 3 -18.14 -2.95 5.76
C LEU A 3 -18.24 -4.45 6.13
N LYS A 4 -19.17 -4.81 7.01
CA LYS A 4 -19.43 -6.21 7.41
C LYS A 4 -19.92 -7.08 6.26
N SER A 5 -20.69 -6.54 5.32
CA SER A 5 -21.16 -7.26 4.13
C SER A 5 -20.02 -7.47 3.11
N LEU A 6 -19.10 -6.52 3.04
CA LEU A 6 -17.93 -6.60 2.16
C LEU A 6 -16.88 -7.59 2.68
N GLN A 7 -16.58 -7.57 3.97
CA GLN A 7 -15.69 -8.56 4.61
C GLN A 7 -16.19 -10.00 4.46
N ARG A 8 -17.51 -10.21 4.43
CA ARG A 8 -18.11 -11.54 4.19
C ARG A 8 -17.88 -12.06 2.78
N ARG A 9 -17.64 -11.19 1.80
CA ARG A 9 -17.35 -11.59 0.42
C ARG A 9 -15.93 -12.14 0.28
N PHE A 10 -14.96 -11.62 1.04
CA PHE A 10 -13.54 -11.94 0.89
C PHE A 10 -12.86 -12.56 2.12
N PRO A 11 -13.45 -13.56 2.80
CA PRO A 11 -12.87 -14.10 4.04
C PRO A 11 -11.52 -14.82 3.82
N ARG A 12 -11.19 -15.16 2.57
CA ARG A 12 -9.94 -15.85 2.20
C ARG A 12 -8.80 -14.89 1.84
N ILE A 13 -9.11 -13.64 1.55
CA ILE A 13 -8.11 -12.60 1.30
C ILE A 13 -7.66 -12.05 2.64
N GLN A 14 -6.35 -11.97 2.86
CA GLN A 14 -5.78 -11.56 4.13
C GLN A 14 -4.56 -10.67 3.91
N PRO A 15 -4.33 -9.66 4.78
CA PRO A 15 -3.03 -9.00 4.85
C PRO A 15 -1.95 -10.00 5.23
N ILE A 16 -0.77 -9.87 4.64
CA ILE A 16 0.40 -10.70 4.99
C ILE A 16 1.61 -9.82 5.28
N GLU A 17 2.55 -10.33 6.06
CA GLU A 17 3.85 -9.66 6.26
C GLU A 17 4.89 -10.16 5.29
N ILE A 18 5.69 -9.23 4.77
CA ILE A 18 6.88 -9.51 3.97
C ILE A 18 8.10 -9.37 4.85
N THR A 19 8.84 -10.46 5.06
CA THR A 19 9.98 -10.49 6.00
C THR A 19 11.19 -11.24 5.42
N PRO A 20 12.41 -10.86 5.83
CA PRO A 20 13.63 -11.59 5.48
C PRO A 20 13.56 -13.06 5.90
N GLY A 21 14.17 -13.94 5.09
CA GLY A 21 14.23 -15.38 5.35
C GLY A 21 12.99 -16.17 4.89
N ASN A 22 11.83 -15.51 4.80
CA ASN A 22 10.61 -16.09 4.22
C ASN A 22 10.21 -15.46 2.88
N THR A 23 10.90 -14.39 2.46
CA THR A 23 10.68 -13.71 1.18
C THR A 23 11.99 -13.48 0.44
N GLU A 24 11.97 -13.74 -0.86
CA GLU A 24 12.96 -13.29 -1.84
C GLU A 24 12.45 -12.01 -2.51
N LEU A 25 13.23 -10.92 -2.41
CA LEU A 25 12.91 -9.66 -3.10
C LEU A 25 13.54 -9.64 -4.49
N ILE A 26 12.74 -9.25 -5.47
CA ILE A 26 13.14 -9.16 -6.88
C ILE A 26 12.79 -7.75 -7.34
N HIS A 27 13.76 -7.04 -7.91
CA HIS A 27 13.48 -5.72 -8.48
C HIS A 27 12.80 -5.87 -9.84
N ASP A 28 11.73 -5.11 -10.07
CA ASP A 28 11.05 -5.02 -11.36
C ASP A 28 10.73 -3.56 -11.70
N ASP A 29 11.47 -3.01 -12.68
CA ASP A 29 11.32 -1.62 -13.15
C ASP A 29 9.90 -1.28 -13.62
N ARG A 30 9.10 -2.28 -14.02
CA ARG A 30 7.72 -2.05 -14.49
C ARG A 30 6.78 -1.68 -13.34
N LEU A 31 7.18 -1.94 -12.11
CA LEU A 31 6.45 -1.56 -10.90
C LEU A 31 6.83 -0.16 -10.41
N PHE A 32 7.60 0.61 -11.18
CA PHE A 32 8.04 1.96 -10.82
C PHE A 32 6.92 2.79 -10.16
N CYS A 33 7.27 3.40 -9.03
CA CYS A 33 6.38 4.16 -8.18
C CYS A 33 7.16 5.30 -7.53
N GLU A 34 6.81 6.54 -7.86
CA GLU A 34 7.49 7.72 -7.32
C GLU A 34 6.51 8.87 -7.09
N PHE A 35 6.67 9.55 -5.94
CA PHE A 35 5.93 10.78 -5.65
C PHE A 35 6.46 11.94 -6.51
N ASP A 36 5.55 12.68 -7.13
CA ASP A 36 5.84 13.99 -7.69
C ASP A 36 5.74 15.07 -6.60
N VAL A 37 4.60 15.09 -5.93
CA VAL A 37 4.23 16.09 -4.92
C VAL A 37 3.27 15.46 -3.94
N THR A 38 3.40 15.78 -2.66
CA THR A 38 2.40 15.38 -1.66
C THR A 38 2.05 16.54 -0.77
N GLN A 39 0.78 16.63 -0.39
CA GLN A 39 0.28 17.66 0.50
C GLN A 39 -0.27 17.01 1.76
N ILE A 40 0.01 17.60 2.91
CA ILE A 40 -0.69 17.33 4.15
C ILE A 40 -1.41 18.59 4.60
N GLN A 41 -2.66 18.45 5.03
CA GLN A 41 -3.45 19.55 5.55
C GLN A 41 -4.21 19.16 6.81
N PRO A 42 -4.23 20.01 7.85
CA PRO A 42 -5.09 19.82 9.00
C PRO A 42 -6.55 20.14 8.63
N LEU A 43 -7.48 19.40 9.21
CA LEU A 43 -8.92 19.59 9.06
C LEU A 43 -9.56 19.74 10.45
N ASN A 44 -10.48 20.68 10.60
CA ASN A 44 -11.25 20.86 11.84
C ASN A 44 -12.74 21.02 11.53
N ALA A 45 -13.50 19.97 11.86
CA ALA A 45 -14.96 19.94 11.73
C ALA A 45 -15.61 19.49 13.06
N GLY A 46 -15.10 20.00 14.18
CA GLY A 46 -15.51 19.61 15.54
C GLY A 46 -14.56 18.60 16.19
N ASN A 47 -13.81 17.85 15.40
CA ASN A 47 -12.61 17.13 15.81
C ASN A 47 -11.49 17.42 14.80
N TRP A 48 -10.25 17.37 15.28
CA TRP A 48 -9.06 17.50 14.45
C TRP A 48 -8.79 16.21 13.67
N ALA A 49 -8.42 16.37 12.41
CA ALA A 49 -7.96 15.32 11.51
C ALA A 49 -6.86 15.89 10.61
N ALA A 50 -6.16 15.05 9.87
CA ALA A 50 -5.29 15.49 8.78
C ALA A 50 -5.54 14.64 7.54
N GLN A 51 -5.41 15.25 6.36
CA GLN A 51 -5.49 14.57 5.08
C GLN A 51 -4.16 14.68 4.37
N VAL A 52 -3.70 13.58 3.79
CA VAL A 52 -2.50 13.48 2.96
C VAL A 52 -2.91 13.09 1.55
N VAL A 53 -2.63 13.95 0.57
CA VAL A 53 -2.94 13.69 -0.84
C VAL A 53 -1.62 13.68 -1.62
N GLY A 54 -1.28 12.53 -2.18
CA GLY A 54 -0.12 12.37 -3.05
C GLY A 54 -0.50 12.53 -4.52
N ALA A 55 0.43 13.01 -5.33
CA ALA A 55 0.47 12.78 -6.77
C ALA A 55 1.73 12.02 -7.12
N MET A 56 1.57 10.97 -7.91
CA MET A 56 2.65 10.03 -8.17
C MET A 56 2.57 9.40 -9.54
N ASP A 57 3.75 9.18 -10.10
CA ASP A 57 3.96 8.22 -11.16
C ASP A 57 3.82 6.81 -10.58
N PHE A 58 3.06 5.98 -11.29
CA PHE A 58 2.58 4.71 -10.75
C PHE A 58 2.43 3.70 -11.88
N ALA A 59 2.82 2.45 -11.65
CA ALA A 59 2.52 1.37 -12.56
C ALA A 59 1.00 1.23 -12.70
N ARG A 60 0.52 1.43 -13.93
CA ARG A 60 -0.90 1.45 -14.25
C ARG A 60 -1.55 0.09 -14.05
N PRO A 61 -2.87 0.01 -13.82
CA PRO A 61 -3.61 -1.25 -13.74
C PRO A 61 -3.28 -2.24 -14.87
N THR A 62 -3.17 -1.76 -16.11
CA THR A 62 -2.75 -2.60 -17.25
C THR A 62 -1.34 -3.18 -17.10
N GLN A 63 -0.39 -2.39 -16.58
CA GLN A 63 0.98 -2.84 -16.29
C GLN A 63 1.02 -3.82 -15.11
N MET A 64 0.27 -3.54 -14.04
CA MET A 64 0.15 -4.43 -12.88
C MET A 64 -0.36 -5.82 -13.31
N LEU A 65 -1.37 -5.88 -14.18
CA LEU A 65 -1.90 -7.14 -14.72
C LEU A 65 -0.90 -7.89 -15.59
N ALA A 66 -0.10 -7.17 -16.39
CA ALA A 66 0.98 -7.75 -17.18
C ALA A 66 2.06 -8.37 -16.26
N VAL A 67 2.49 -7.65 -15.22
CA VAL A 67 3.44 -8.17 -14.23
C VAL A 67 2.86 -9.40 -13.51
N ILE A 68 1.59 -9.37 -13.08
CA ILE A 68 0.95 -10.53 -12.45
C ILE A 68 1.00 -11.75 -13.37
N SER A 69 0.69 -11.57 -14.66
CA SER A 69 0.70 -12.67 -15.63
C SER A 69 2.11 -13.23 -15.81
N ASP A 70 3.11 -12.36 -15.97
CA ASP A 70 4.51 -12.77 -16.11
C ASP A 70 5.06 -13.46 -14.86
N VAL A 71 4.66 -13.01 -13.66
CA VAL A 71 5.04 -13.63 -12.39
C VAL A 71 4.48 -15.04 -12.30
N ILE A 72 3.21 -15.26 -12.70
CA ILE A 72 2.60 -16.59 -12.74
C ILE A 72 3.32 -17.48 -13.75
N GLU A 73 3.55 -16.99 -14.96
CA GLU A 73 4.16 -17.74 -16.07
C GLU A 73 5.63 -18.10 -15.79
N SER A 74 6.37 -17.20 -15.16
CA SER A 74 7.80 -17.37 -14.87
C SER A 74 8.07 -18.24 -13.63
N ASN A 75 7.03 -18.60 -12.86
CA ASN A 75 7.16 -19.39 -11.63
C ASN A 75 6.28 -20.65 -11.68
N PRO A 76 6.45 -21.53 -12.68
CA PRO A 76 5.60 -22.72 -12.86
C PRO A 76 5.69 -23.70 -11.70
N ASP A 77 6.77 -23.65 -10.91
CA ASP A 77 6.92 -24.46 -9.73
C ASP A 77 6.00 -23.97 -8.59
N TYR A 78 5.63 -22.69 -8.53
CA TYR A 78 4.69 -22.15 -7.54
C TYR A 78 3.24 -22.44 -7.91
N THR A 79 2.93 -22.46 -9.20
CA THR A 79 1.56 -22.65 -9.70
C THR A 79 1.15 -24.12 -9.79
N ALA A 80 2.08 -25.05 -9.55
CA ALA A 80 1.83 -26.48 -9.60
C ALA A 80 0.74 -26.90 -8.59
N GLY A 81 -0.38 -27.39 -9.12
CA GLY A 81 -1.50 -27.89 -8.31
C GLY A 81 -2.49 -26.83 -7.84
N ASP A 82 -2.50 -25.64 -8.47
CA ASP A 82 -3.57 -24.65 -8.31
C ASP A 82 -3.81 -24.22 -6.85
N ASN A 83 -2.72 -24.16 -6.06
CA ASN A 83 -2.75 -23.82 -4.65
C ASN A 83 -1.67 -22.78 -4.32
N TYR A 84 -1.73 -21.66 -5.03
CA TYR A 84 -0.83 -20.52 -4.88
C TYR A 84 -1.63 -19.25 -4.56
N GLY A 85 -0.94 -18.19 -4.14
CA GLY A 85 -1.53 -16.86 -3.96
C GLY A 85 -0.75 -15.82 -4.74
N ILE A 86 -1.43 -14.74 -5.13
CA ILE A 86 -0.80 -13.52 -5.64
C ILE A 86 -0.91 -12.45 -4.59
N VAL A 87 0.22 -11.83 -4.28
CA VAL A 87 0.30 -10.75 -3.31
C VAL A 87 0.34 -9.45 -4.08
N VAL A 88 -0.57 -8.52 -3.79
CA VAL A 88 -0.52 -7.17 -4.35
C VAL A 88 -0.18 -6.21 -3.22
N SER A 89 0.73 -5.27 -3.50
CA SER A 89 1.19 -4.31 -2.50
C SER A 89 1.09 -2.88 -2.97
N TYR A 90 0.67 -2.05 -2.02
CA TYR A 90 0.66 -0.60 -2.09
C TYR A 90 1.12 -0.02 -0.75
N GLU A 91 2.04 0.95 -0.76
CA GLU A 91 2.68 1.47 0.47
C GLU A 91 3.40 0.35 1.25
N ARG A 92 2.94 -0.04 2.44
CA ARG A 92 3.40 -1.23 3.17
C ARG A 92 2.29 -2.25 3.32
N PHE A 93 1.19 -2.04 2.63
CA PHE A 93 0.03 -2.88 2.74
C PHE A 93 0.10 -3.97 1.68
N HIS A 94 0.27 -5.22 2.11
CA HIS A 94 0.38 -6.40 1.26
C HIS A 94 -0.86 -7.27 1.43
N ILE A 95 -1.55 -7.55 0.33
CA ILE A 95 -2.78 -8.35 0.33
C ILE A 95 -2.53 -9.62 -0.47
N GLU A 96 -2.73 -10.78 0.16
CA GLU A 96 -2.70 -12.06 -0.54
C GLU A 96 -4.08 -12.40 -1.09
N ILE A 97 -4.14 -12.59 -2.41
CA ILE A 97 -5.30 -13.02 -3.17
C ILE A 97 -5.06 -14.48 -3.57
N PRO A 98 -5.75 -15.45 -2.95
CA PRO A 98 -5.52 -16.86 -3.22
C PRO A 98 -6.01 -17.22 -4.62
N PHE A 99 -5.42 -18.27 -5.19
CA PHE A 99 -5.89 -18.87 -6.43
C PHE A 99 -7.39 -19.21 -6.34
N GLY A 100 -8.10 -18.97 -7.44
CA GLY A 100 -9.52 -19.21 -7.59
C GLY A 100 -10.28 -17.96 -8.03
N PRO A 101 -11.59 -17.90 -7.75
CA PRO A 101 -12.48 -16.89 -8.34
C PRO A 101 -12.06 -15.44 -8.09
N ASP A 102 -11.50 -15.13 -6.92
CA ASP A 102 -11.09 -13.76 -6.59
C ASP A 102 -9.86 -13.32 -7.41
N LEU A 103 -8.91 -14.24 -7.65
CA LEU A 103 -7.77 -13.99 -8.53
C LEU A 103 -8.19 -13.94 -10.00
N ASP A 104 -9.16 -14.75 -10.41
CA ASP A 104 -9.73 -14.69 -11.76
C ASP A 104 -10.45 -13.36 -11.99
N GLU A 105 -11.23 -12.88 -11.01
CA GLU A 105 -11.87 -11.55 -11.04
C GLU A 105 -10.81 -10.45 -11.14
N LEU A 106 -9.80 -10.47 -10.27
CA LEU A 106 -8.69 -9.51 -10.29
C LEU A 106 -8.07 -9.39 -11.69
N ARG A 107 -7.90 -10.52 -12.39
CA ARG A 107 -7.19 -10.61 -13.68
C ARG A 107 -8.11 -10.44 -14.89
N SER A 108 -9.41 -10.30 -14.69
CA SER A 108 -10.39 -10.28 -15.79
C SER A 108 -10.25 -9.03 -16.67
N SER A 109 -10.05 -7.87 -16.05
CA SER A 109 -9.85 -6.60 -16.76
C SER A 109 -9.15 -5.57 -15.86
N PRO A 110 -8.59 -4.48 -16.42
CA PRO A 110 -8.08 -3.36 -15.63
C PRO A 110 -9.15 -2.75 -14.72
N ASP A 111 -10.40 -2.66 -15.17
CA ASP A 111 -11.51 -2.13 -14.35
C ASP A 111 -11.82 -3.04 -13.16
N ASP A 112 -11.82 -4.36 -13.36
CA ASP A 112 -12.02 -5.32 -12.28
C ASP A 112 -10.86 -5.29 -11.28
N TYR A 113 -9.62 -5.15 -11.77
CA TYR A 113 -8.44 -4.93 -10.93
C TYR A 113 -8.60 -3.68 -10.04
N ILE A 114 -8.93 -2.53 -10.64
CA ILE A 114 -9.15 -1.26 -9.93
C ILE A 114 -10.25 -1.43 -8.89
N ASN A 115 -11.38 -2.02 -9.27
CA ASN A 115 -12.53 -2.19 -8.38
C ASN A 115 -12.20 -3.09 -7.20
N LEU A 116 -11.58 -4.24 -7.44
CA LEU A 116 -11.22 -5.18 -6.40
C LEU A 116 -10.14 -4.59 -5.48
N MET A 117 -9.07 -4.02 -6.00
CA MET A 117 -8.00 -3.46 -5.17
C MET A 117 -8.48 -2.29 -4.30
N ASN A 118 -9.26 -1.37 -4.86
CA ASN A 118 -9.86 -0.29 -4.06
C ASN A 118 -10.77 -0.83 -2.94
N LEU A 119 -11.53 -1.87 -3.24
CA LEU A 119 -12.40 -2.50 -2.27
C LEU A 119 -11.61 -3.19 -1.15
N LEU A 120 -10.52 -3.89 -1.49
CA LEU A 120 -9.65 -4.54 -0.51
C LEU A 120 -8.91 -3.51 0.34
N CYS A 121 -8.38 -2.44 -0.24
CA CYS A 121 -7.81 -1.31 0.50
C CYS A 121 -8.83 -0.73 1.48
N LEU A 122 -10.08 -0.50 1.07
CA LEU A 122 -11.13 -0.01 1.98
C LEU A 122 -11.41 -0.97 3.15
N ILE A 123 -11.27 -2.28 2.94
CA ILE A 123 -11.58 -3.29 3.96
C ILE A 123 -10.44 -3.46 4.97
N TYR A 124 -9.20 -3.39 4.49
CA TYR A 124 -8.05 -3.88 5.24
C TYR A 124 -6.98 -2.80 5.52
N TYR A 125 -6.99 -1.68 4.79
CA TYR A 125 -6.06 -0.58 5.00
C TYR A 125 -6.55 0.33 6.14
N GLU A 126 -6.40 -0.15 7.37
CA GLU A 126 -6.63 0.60 8.60
C GLU A 126 -5.41 0.42 9.50
N ILE A 127 -4.67 1.50 9.77
CA ILE A 127 -3.51 1.49 10.66
C ILE A 127 -3.87 2.25 11.93
N ARG A 128 -4.12 1.52 13.02
CA ARG A 128 -4.34 2.15 14.33
C ARG A 128 -3.04 2.77 14.84
N LEU A 129 -3.05 4.06 15.13
CA LEU A 129 -1.88 4.80 15.59
C LEU A 129 -1.82 4.83 17.12
N ASP A 130 -2.93 5.22 17.76
CA ASP A 130 -3.04 5.29 19.21
C ASP A 130 -4.52 5.13 19.68
N ALA A 131 -4.84 5.66 20.85
CA ALA A 131 -6.19 5.65 21.41
C ALA A 131 -7.14 6.66 20.72
N TYR A 132 -6.60 7.68 20.05
CA TYR A 132 -7.33 8.82 19.49
C TYR A 132 -7.38 8.81 17.97
N PHE A 133 -6.39 8.21 17.31
CA PHE A 133 -6.25 8.27 15.85
C PHE A 133 -5.96 6.92 15.21
N ARG A 134 -6.41 6.83 13.97
CA ARG A 134 -6.00 5.81 12.99
C ARG A 134 -5.70 6.49 11.65
N LEU A 135 -4.91 5.83 10.82
CA LEU A 135 -4.67 6.20 9.44
C LEU A 135 -5.51 5.28 8.54
N ASP A 136 -6.40 5.89 7.76
CA ASP A 136 -7.25 5.21 6.79
C ASP A 136 -6.82 5.63 5.37
N GLY A 137 -6.96 4.73 4.40
CA GLY A 137 -7.01 5.13 2.99
C GLY A 137 -8.34 5.85 2.72
N LEU A 138 -8.31 7.01 2.09
CA LEU A 138 -9.49 7.75 1.66
C LEU A 138 -9.76 7.51 0.16
N GLY A 139 -11.05 7.42 -0.17
CA GLY A 139 -11.49 7.35 -1.56
C GLY A 139 -11.03 6.09 -2.28
N ARG A 140 -10.66 6.26 -3.56
CA ARG A 140 -10.10 5.20 -4.40
C ARG A 140 -8.58 5.37 -4.44
N PHE A 141 -7.87 4.35 -3.96
CA PHE A 141 -6.42 4.26 -4.04
C PHE A 141 -5.93 4.22 -5.50
N LEU A 142 -6.68 3.52 -6.36
CA LEU A 142 -6.46 3.43 -7.80
C LEU A 142 -7.60 4.10 -8.56
N ARG A 143 -7.27 4.94 -9.54
CA ARG A 143 -8.21 5.57 -10.46
C ARG A 143 -8.24 4.80 -11.77
N GLU A 144 -8.86 5.39 -12.80
CA GLU A 144 -8.79 4.86 -14.17
C GLU A 144 -7.32 4.67 -14.60
N ASP A 145 -7.09 4.09 -15.78
CA ASP A 145 -5.74 3.78 -16.32
C ASP A 145 -4.94 5.05 -16.71
N GLU A 146 -4.90 6.02 -15.80
CA GLU A 146 -4.18 7.28 -15.83
C GLU A 146 -2.71 7.06 -15.48
N GLU A 147 -1.83 7.83 -16.12
CA GLU A 147 -0.38 7.80 -15.89
C GLU A 147 0.00 8.21 -14.47
N LYS A 148 -0.83 9.05 -13.84
CA LYS A 148 -0.63 9.52 -12.47
C LYS A 148 -1.77 9.08 -11.58
N GLN A 149 -1.41 8.56 -10.41
CA GLN A 149 -2.35 8.19 -9.38
C GLN A 149 -2.34 9.24 -8.27
N LEU A 150 -3.47 9.37 -7.60
CA LEU A 150 -3.69 10.38 -6.56
C LEU A 150 -4.21 9.71 -5.29
N PRO A 151 -3.38 8.90 -4.60
CA PRO A 151 -3.77 8.26 -3.36
C PRO A 151 -3.99 9.31 -2.28
N ASP A 152 -4.92 8.98 -1.40
CA ASP A 152 -5.40 9.86 -0.36
C ASP A 152 -5.45 9.06 0.95
N TRP A 153 -4.91 9.63 2.02
CA TRP A 153 -4.92 9.05 3.34
C TRP A 153 -5.44 10.08 4.34
N ALA A 154 -6.09 9.62 5.40
CA ALA A 154 -6.46 10.49 6.50
C ALA A 154 -6.15 9.93 7.87
N PHE A 155 -5.61 10.83 8.70
CA PHE A 155 -5.49 10.67 10.14
C PHE A 155 -6.85 10.98 10.75
N MET A 156 -7.65 9.94 10.91
CA MET A 156 -9.05 10.02 11.32
C MET A 156 -9.20 9.93 12.84
N PRO A 157 -10.02 10.80 13.46
CA PRO A 157 -10.29 10.75 14.89
C PRO A 157 -11.18 9.55 15.24
N MET A 158 -10.85 8.88 16.34
CA MET A 158 -11.62 7.80 16.95
C MET A 158 -12.29 8.21 18.27
N ALA A 159 -11.86 9.33 18.83
CA ALA A 159 -12.37 9.94 20.05
C ALA A 159 -12.19 11.46 19.98
N ASP A 160 -12.79 12.18 20.93
CA ASP A 160 -12.58 13.62 21.08
C ASP A 160 -11.09 13.93 21.24
N ASN A 161 -10.61 14.97 20.54
CA ASN A 161 -9.18 15.24 20.43
C ASN A 161 -8.82 16.73 20.39
N THR A 162 -7.53 16.99 20.25
CA THR A 162 -6.94 18.31 20.09
C THR A 162 -5.95 18.31 18.91
N LEU A 163 -5.56 19.48 18.44
CA LEU A 163 -4.52 19.63 17.42
C LEU A 163 -3.18 19.01 17.88
N GLU A 164 -2.83 19.17 19.15
CA GLU A 164 -1.61 18.58 19.72
C GLU A 164 -1.62 17.04 19.65
N LEU A 165 -2.76 16.41 19.95
CA LEU A 165 -2.91 14.96 19.81
C LEU A 165 -2.80 14.53 18.34
N LEU A 166 -3.36 15.30 17.40
CA LEU A 166 -3.22 15.04 15.97
C LEU A 166 -1.75 15.12 15.52
N ILE A 167 -1.04 16.18 15.90
CA ILE A 167 0.38 16.37 15.58
C ILE A 167 1.19 15.18 16.10
N ASN A 168 0.95 14.76 17.34
CA ASN A 168 1.63 13.62 17.94
C ASN A 168 1.33 12.30 17.20
N ALA A 169 0.09 12.08 16.77
CA ALA A 169 -0.28 10.89 16.00
C ALA A 169 0.38 10.86 14.61
N VAL A 170 0.39 12.01 13.91
CA VAL A 170 1.04 12.15 12.60
C VAL A 170 2.55 11.92 12.72
N ARG A 171 3.21 12.60 13.67
CA ARG A 171 4.64 12.39 13.94
C ARG A 171 4.94 10.97 14.41
N GLY A 172 4.01 10.34 15.13
CA GLY A 172 4.10 8.95 15.59
C GLY A 172 4.02 7.93 14.45
N ARG A 173 3.31 8.22 13.35
CA ARG A 173 3.35 7.42 12.12
C ARG A 173 4.72 7.50 11.45
N GLN A 174 5.44 8.61 11.66
CA GLN A 174 6.77 8.96 11.16
C GLN A 174 6.88 9.09 9.65
N TYR A 175 6.54 8.05 8.89
CA TYR A 175 6.80 8.00 7.45
C TYR A 175 5.64 7.37 6.69
N ILE A 176 5.26 7.90 5.53
CA ILE A 176 4.41 7.17 4.56
C ILE A 176 5.32 6.70 3.43
N PRO A 177 5.76 5.43 3.45
CA PRO A 177 6.60 4.89 2.40
C PRO A 177 5.78 4.47 1.19
N LEU A 178 6.39 4.33 0.03
CA LEU A 178 5.72 3.80 -1.15
C LEU A 178 6.51 2.70 -1.81
N GLN A 179 5.74 1.72 -2.25
CA GLN A 179 6.13 0.78 -3.26
C GLN A 179 4.88 0.34 -4.01
N GLN A 180 5.11 -0.19 -5.20
CA GLN A 180 4.23 -1.19 -5.78
C GLN A 180 4.95 -2.52 -5.78
N GLY A 181 4.18 -3.57 -5.52
CA GLY A 181 4.75 -4.91 -5.47
C GLY A 181 3.75 -5.98 -5.88
N ILE A 182 4.28 -7.00 -6.55
CA ILE A 182 3.56 -8.22 -6.91
C ILE A 182 4.34 -9.40 -6.35
N GLY A 183 3.72 -10.23 -5.52
CA GLY A 183 4.31 -11.46 -5.02
C GLY A 183 3.58 -12.70 -5.50
N ILE A 184 4.27 -13.83 -5.42
CA ILE A 184 3.69 -15.16 -5.56
C ILE A 184 4.06 -16.02 -4.35
N THR A 185 3.05 -16.67 -3.78
CA THR A 185 3.16 -17.55 -2.62
C THR A 185 2.72 -18.95 -3.00
N SER A 186 3.30 -19.96 -2.35
CA SER A 186 2.87 -21.36 -2.47
C SER A 186 3.24 -22.08 -1.17
N PRO A 187 2.44 -23.05 -0.69
CA PRO A 187 2.76 -23.79 0.52
C PRO A 187 4.15 -24.43 0.48
N GLY A 188 4.91 -24.24 1.55
CA GLY A 188 6.26 -24.81 1.70
C GLY A 188 7.35 -24.11 0.89
N LYS A 189 7.05 -22.97 0.26
CA LYS A 189 8.03 -22.16 -0.48
C LYS A 189 8.16 -20.77 0.14
N PRO A 190 9.37 -20.18 0.12
CA PRO A 190 9.52 -18.74 0.35
C PRO A 190 8.66 -17.96 -0.64
N MET A 191 8.12 -16.82 -0.24
CA MET A 191 7.46 -15.92 -1.20
C MET A 191 8.50 -15.32 -2.14
N LYS A 192 8.17 -15.16 -3.43
CA LYS A 192 8.90 -14.26 -4.32
C LYS A 192 8.12 -12.97 -4.45
N PHE A 193 8.73 -11.84 -4.16
CA PHE A 193 8.07 -10.54 -4.19
C PHE A 193 8.83 -9.57 -5.10
N TYR A 194 8.20 -9.26 -6.23
CA TYR A 194 8.65 -8.31 -7.23
C TYR A 194 8.26 -6.92 -6.74
N THR A 195 9.21 -6.01 -6.63
CA THR A 195 9.02 -4.69 -6.02
C THR A 195 9.63 -3.57 -6.88
N SER A 196 9.02 -2.39 -6.77
CA SER A 196 9.54 -1.12 -7.30
C SER A 196 10.81 -0.66 -6.56
N GLY A 197 11.01 -1.14 -5.33
CA GLY A 197 12.22 -0.93 -4.55
C GLY A 197 13.36 -1.86 -4.97
N ALA A 198 14.41 -1.93 -4.16
CA ALA A 198 15.57 -2.77 -4.41
C ALA A 198 15.32 -4.26 -4.12
N ALA A 199 16.13 -5.12 -4.74
CA ALA A 199 16.13 -6.57 -4.54
C ALA A 199 16.76 -7.02 -3.19
N HIS A 200 16.67 -6.19 -2.16
CA HIS A 200 17.17 -6.49 -0.81
C HIS A 200 16.34 -5.79 0.25
N PHE A 201 16.40 -6.32 1.48
CA PHE A 201 15.78 -5.70 2.64
C PHE A 201 16.77 -4.73 3.30
N THR A 202 16.23 -3.62 3.79
CA THR A 202 16.93 -2.61 4.58
C THR A 202 16.21 -2.42 5.92
N ASP A 203 16.99 -2.25 6.99
CA ASP A 203 16.47 -1.85 8.29
C ASP A 203 16.33 -0.33 8.37
N HIS A 204 15.11 0.15 8.61
CA HIS A 204 14.81 1.57 8.77
C HIS A 204 14.36 1.88 10.21
N PRO A 205 14.88 2.93 10.86
CA PRO A 205 14.65 3.20 12.28
C PRO A 205 13.19 3.37 12.69
N GLY A 206 12.32 3.81 11.77
CA GLY A 206 10.88 3.94 12.05
C GLY A 206 9.96 3.04 11.23
N LEU A 207 10.47 2.35 10.21
CA LEU A 207 9.65 1.43 9.41
C LEU A 207 9.97 -0.04 9.72
N GLY A 208 11.04 -0.32 10.47
CA GLY A 208 11.54 -1.67 10.64
C GLY A 208 12.18 -2.18 9.35
N THR A 209 12.18 -3.50 9.16
CA THR A 209 12.75 -4.11 7.96
C THR A 209 11.77 -4.04 6.79
N VAL A 210 12.18 -3.38 5.71
CA VAL A 210 11.37 -3.14 4.50
C VAL A 210 12.24 -3.30 3.24
N PRO A 211 11.66 -3.42 2.03
CA PRO A 211 12.46 -3.34 0.81
C PRO A 211 13.25 -2.03 0.73
N GLY A 212 14.53 -2.12 0.33
CA GLY A 212 15.36 -0.94 0.07
C GLY A 212 14.83 -0.13 -1.11
N GLY A 213 15.34 1.08 -1.32
CA GLY A 213 14.98 1.96 -2.45
C GLY A 213 13.57 2.54 -2.41
N MET A 214 12.75 2.25 -1.40
CA MET A 214 11.42 2.83 -1.27
C MET A 214 11.50 4.34 -1.01
N ARG A 215 10.71 5.12 -1.74
CA ARG A 215 10.53 6.57 -1.49
C ARG A 215 9.54 6.76 -0.33
N PHE A 216 9.67 7.83 0.44
CA PHE A 216 8.76 8.10 1.54
C PHE A 216 8.56 9.59 1.81
N ILE A 217 7.40 9.92 2.39
CA ILE A 217 7.15 11.23 2.99
C ILE A 217 7.58 11.19 4.45
N ASP A 218 8.39 12.16 4.89
CA ASP A 218 8.74 12.35 6.30
C ASP A 218 7.72 13.24 7.01
N LEU A 219 6.97 12.63 7.92
CA LEU A 219 5.96 13.29 8.74
C LEU A 219 6.49 13.63 10.15
N SER A 220 7.72 13.25 10.49
CA SER A 220 8.28 13.37 11.84
C SER A 220 8.41 14.82 12.32
N THR A 221 8.49 15.76 11.39
CA THR A 221 8.65 17.19 11.66
C THR A 221 7.36 17.99 11.50
N TRP A 222 6.30 17.41 10.93
CA TRP A 222 5.04 18.12 10.64
C TRP A 222 4.46 18.79 11.89
N ASP A 223 4.14 20.08 11.81
CA ASP A 223 3.81 20.94 12.96
C ASP A 223 2.32 21.27 13.08
N GLY A 224 1.49 20.65 12.25
CA GLY A 224 0.05 20.88 12.23
C GLY A 224 -0.42 21.91 11.22
N GLU A 225 0.47 22.51 10.44
CA GLU A 225 0.12 23.44 9.35
C GLU A 225 -0.02 22.73 7.99
N PHE A 226 -0.56 23.42 7.00
CA PHE A 226 -0.51 22.93 5.62
C PHE A 226 0.95 22.82 5.17
N HIS A 227 1.34 21.68 4.61
CA HIS A 227 2.67 21.51 4.02
C HIS A 227 2.58 20.81 2.67
N ASN A 228 3.40 21.26 1.72
CA ASN A 228 3.52 20.68 0.39
C ASN A 228 4.93 20.13 0.21
N TYR A 229 5.06 18.81 0.36
CA TYR A 229 6.29 18.06 0.14
C TYR A 229 6.63 18.03 -1.35
N THR A 230 7.77 18.63 -1.68
CA THR A 230 8.38 18.61 -3.02
C THR A 230 9.34 17.44 -3.16
N GLU A 231 9.78 17.15 -4.40
CA GLU A 231 10.70 16.04 -4.70
C GLU A 231 11.97 16.05 -3.82
N ASP A 232 12.50 17.23 -3.52
CA ASP A 232 13.71 17.43 -2.70
C ASP A 232 13.50 17.08 -1.21
N GLU A 233 12.24 17.03 -0.75
CA GLU A 233 11.86 16.70 0.63
C GLU A 233 11.48 15.23 0.80
N LEU A 234 11.44 14.47 -0.30
CA LEU A 234 11.13 13.04 -0.26
C LEU A 234 12.36 12.24 0.13
N GLY A 235 12.19 11.41 1.15
CA GLY A 235 13.22 10.48 1.59
C GLY A 235 13.30 9.25 0.68
N THR A 236 14.44 8.58 0.71
CA THR A 236 14.62 7.26 0.09
C THR A 236 15.25 6.33 1.12
N ILE A 237 14.75 5.11 1.22
CA ILE A 237 15.33 4.08 2.10
C ILE A 237 16.57 3.52 1.41
N GLU A 238 17.76 3.78 1.96
CA GLU A 238 19.05 3.34 1.39
C GLU A 238 19.42 1.89 1.72
#